data_AF-A0A954MMA2-F1
#
_entry.id   AF-A0A954MMA2-F1
#
_cell.length_a   1.000
_cell.length_b   1.000
_cell.length_c   1.000
_cell.angle_alpha   90.00
_cell.angle_beta   90.00
_cell.angle_gamma   90.00
#
_symmetry.space_group_name_H-M   'P 1'
#
loop_
_entity.id
_entity.type
_entity.pdbx_description
1 polymer ?
#
loop_
_entity_poly.entity_id
_entity_poly.type
_entity_poly.pdbx_seq_one_letter_code
_entity_poly.pdbx_strand_id
1 'polypeptide(L)'
;MFSPRKATTQNRESHRVGVCVLELIIVVPIVMMFLLAVVTFGLILSESTQVLQAANIGAQQASVQARSSASSLLPQVVTAVDSQFAAAGFSVSDSNRQVIVESSTIDSSIASAGPGLYSPADALAIPADSVRVTVAVRLGVMSEDFMATYGFSIANGYAFYRVVKKYNGPSI
;
A
#
# COMPACT_ATOMS: atom_id res chain seq x y z
N MET A 1 -73.53 -39.74 -29.55
CA MET A 1 -72.24 -40.36 -29.21
C MET A 1 -71.30 -39.23 -28.77
N PHE A 2 -71.27 -38.92 -27.48
CA PHE A 2 -70.54 -37.75 -26.94
C PHE A 2 -69.14 -38.19 -26.50
N SER A 3 -68.12 -37.62 -27.13
CA SER A 3 -66.71 -37.88 -26.82
C SER A 3 -66.23 -36.90 -25.73
N PRO A 4 -65.78 -37.37 -24.56
CA PRO A 4 -65.36 -36.49 -23.47
C PRO A 4 -63.97 -35.90 -23.77
N ARG A 5 -63.89 -34.56 -23.82
CA ARG A 5 -62.61 -33.83 -23.86
C ARG A 5 -61.90 -33.98 -22.52
N LYS A 6 -60.68 -34.53 -22.54
CA LYS A 6 -59.79 -34.54 -21.38
C LYS A 6 -59.29 -33.12 -21.12
N ALA A 7 -59.61 -32.58 -19.95
CA ALA A 7 -59.05 -31.34 -19.45
C ALA A 7 -57.59 -31.58 -19.06
N THR A 8 -56.65 -31.02 -19.84
CA THR A 8 -55.24 -31.04 -19.51
C THR A 8 -54.97 -30.01 -18.43
N THR A 9 -54.75 -30.47 -17.21
CA THR A 9 -54.38 -29.65 -16.06
C THR A 9 -52.98 -29.08 -16.30
N GLN A 10 -52.92 -27.83 -16.74
CA GLN A 10 -51.67 -27.12 -17.01
C GLN A 10 -50.99 -26.81 -15.67
N ASN A 11 -49.97 -27.60 -15.34
CA ASN A 11 -49.24 -27.52 -14.08
C ASN A 11 -48.49 -26.19 -13.97
N ARG A 12 -48.82 -25.37 -12.97
CA ARG A 12 -48.22 -24.05 -12.71
C ARG A 12 -46.87 -24.21 -11.99
N GLU A 13 -45.83 -24.60 -12.71
CA GLU A 13 -44.45 -24.61 -12.17
C GLU A 13 -43.68 -23.29 -12.38
N SER A 14 -44.31 -22.29 -13.02
CA SER A 14 -43.66 -21.03 -13.44
C SER A 14 -43.25 -20.07 -12.30
N HIS A 15 -43.57 -20.35 -11.04
CA HIS A 15 -43.34 -19.38 -9.95
C HIS A 15 -41.94 -19.49 -9.30
N ARG A 16 -41.25 -20.63 -9.46
CA ARG A 16 -39.95 -20.86 -8.81
C ARG A 16 -38.78 -20.20 -9.54
N VAL A 17 -38.90 -20.05 -10.86
CA VAL A 17 -37.83 -19.49 -11.70
C VAL A 17 -37.60 -18.00 -11.40
N GLY A 18 -38.66 -17.23 -11.13
CA GLY A 18 -38.55 -15.80 -10.84
C GLY A 18 -37.79 -15.50 -9.53
N VAL A 19 -37.95 -16.36 -8.52
CA VAL A 19 -37.26 -16.22 -7.23
C VAL A 19 -35.75 -16.45 -7.39
N CYS A 20 -35.35 -17.47 -8.13
CA CYS A 20 -33.92 -17.74 -8.38
C CYS A 20 -33.24 -16.60 -9.14
N VAL A 21 -33.91 -15.99 -10.11
CA VAL A 21 -33.34 -14.85 -10.85
C VAL A 21 -33.19 -13.63 -9.95
N LEU A 22 -34.18 -13.33 -9.10
CA LEU A 22 -34.10 -12.22 -8.16
C LEU A 22 -32.99 -12.42 -7.11
N GLU A 23 -32.87 -13.63 -6.58
CA GLU A 23 -31.80 -13.99 -5.65
C GLU A 23 -30.42 -13.83 -6.32
N LEU A 24 -30.25 -14.31 -7.56
CA LEU A 24 -29.01 -14.15 -8.30
C LEU A 24 -28.65 -12.68 -8.54
N ILE A 25 -29.62 -11.84 -8.90
CA ILE A 25 -29.41 -10.40 -9.13
C ILE A 25 -28.91 -9.70 -7.85
N ILE A 26 -29.33 -10.15 -6.67
CA ILE A 26 -28.89 -9.57 -5.39
C ILE A 26 -27.52 -10.15 -4.98
N VAL A 27 -27.29 -11.45 -5.17
CA VAL A 27 -26.07 -12.13 -4.71
C VAL A 27 -24.85 -11.78 -5.58
N VAL A 28 -25.01 -11.69 -6.90
CA VAL A 28 -23.91 -11.40 -7.83
C VAL A 28 -23.11 -10.12 -7.48
N PRO A 29 -23.73 -8.95 -7.26
CA PRO A 29 -22.99 -7.73 -6.92
C PRO A 29 -22.27 -7.84 -5.57
N ILE A 30 -22.85 -8.54 -4.60
CA ILE A 30 -22.23 -8.78 -3.29
C ILE A 30 -20.96 -9.62 -3.47
N VAL A 31 -21.04 -10.72 -4.22
CA VAL A 31 -19.89 -11.59 -4.51
C VAL A 31 -18.82 -10.83 -5.28
N MET A 32 -19.20 -9.99 -6.25
CA MET A 32 -18.26 -9.14 -6.98
C MET A 32 -17.53 -8.14 -6.08
N MET A 33 -18.23 -7.47 -5.17
CA MET A 33 -17.60 -6.58 -4.19
C MET A 33 -16.57 -7.33 -3.32
N PHE A 34 -16.89 -8.54 -2.86
CA PHE A 34 -15.96 -9.35 -2.08
C PHE A 34 -14.72 -9.77 -2.90
N LEU A 35 -14.90 -10.19 -4.15
CA LEU A 35 -13.78 -10.55 -5.02
C LEU A 35 -12.86 -9.35 -5.27
N LEU A 36 -13.42 -8.19 -5.55
CA LEU A 36 -12.64 -6.96 -5.75
C LEU A 36 -11.90 -6.57 -4.48
N ALA A 37 -12.55 -6.64 -3.31
CA ALA A 37 -11.88 -6.38 -2.04
C ALA A 37 -10.67 -7.31 -1.85
N VAL A 38 -10.81 -8.62 -2.08
CA VAL A 38 -9.71 -9.59 -1.96
C VAL A 38 -8.56 -9.25 -2.92
N VAL A 39 -8.86 -8.90 -4.17
CA VAL A 39 -7.85 -8.49 -5.15
C VAL A 39 -7.13 -7.21 -4.70
N THR A 40 -7.87 -6.18 -4.28
CA THR A 40 -7.31 -4.92 -3.80
C THR A 40 -6.42 -5.14 -2.58
N PHE A 41 -6.84 -5.95 -1.60
CA PHE A 41 -5.98 -6.29 -0.46
C PHE A 41 -4.72 -7.06 -0.89
N GLY A 42 -4.82 -7.96 -1.86
CA GLY A 42 -3.66 -8.67 -2.42
C GLY A 42 -2.63 -7.72 -3.05
N LEU A 43 -3.10 -6.72 -3.81
CA LEU A 43 -2.24 -5.70 -4.43
C LEU A 43 -1.55 -4.83 -3.37
N ILE A 44 -2.32 -4.33 -2.39
CA ILE A 44 -1.78 -3.54 -1.27
C ILE A 44 -0.68 -4.31 -0.53
N LEU A 45 -0.91 -5.60 -0.24
CA LEU A 45 0.09 -6.44 0.45
C LEU A 45 1.36 -6.61 -0.39
N SER A 46 1.21 -6.84 -1.70
CA SER A 46 2.34 -6.96 -2.62
C SER A 46 3.18 -5.68 -2.65
N GLU A 47 2.55 -4.52 -2.82
CA GLU A 47 3.22 -3.22 -2.87
C GLU A 47 3.88 -2.84 -1.54
N SER A 48 3.25 -3.21 -0.44
CA SER A 48 3.79 -2.99 0.90
C SER A 48 5.15 -3.68 1.09
N THR A 49 5.37 -4.86 0.50
CA THR A 49 6.69 -5.51 0.53
C THR A 49 7.77 -4.72 -0.20
N GLN A 50 7.39 -3.99 -1.25
CA GLN A 50 8.33 -3.18 -2.02
C GLN A 50 8.69 -1.89 -1.29
N VAL A 51 7.73 -1.25 -0.61
CA VAL A 51 8.02 -0.10 0.28
C VAL A 51 8.97 -0.54 1.40
N LEU A 52 8.76 -1.72 1.97
CA LEU A 52 9.67 -2.30 2.96
C LEU A 52 11.08 -2.55 2.37
N GLN A 53 11.18 -3.07 1.15
CA GLN A 53 12.47 -3.27 0.48
C GLN A 53 13.17 -1.95 0.20
N ALA A 54 12.44 -0.94 -0.27
CA ALA A 54 12.96 0.41 -0.49
C ALA A 54 13.46 1.05 0.82
N ALA A 55 12.71 0.90 1.92
CA ALA A 55 13.13 1.36 3.24
C ALA A 55 14.42 0.64 3.72
N ASN A 56 14.54 -0.67 3.47
CA ASN A 56 15.74 -1.44 3.79
C ASN A 56 16.97 -0.99 2.99
N ILE A 57 16.81 -0.74 1.69
CA ILE A 57 17.87 -0.23 0.82
C ILE A 57 18.29 1.17 1.24
N GLY A 58 17.31 2.04 1.53
CA GLY A 58 17.57 3.38 2.05
C GLY A 58 18.33 3.34 3.37
N ALA A 59 17.91 2.49 4.32
CA ALA A 59 18.61 2.30 5.59
C ALA A 59 20.01 1.71 5.40
N GLN A 60 20.19 0.79 4.44
CA GLN A 60 21.51 0.24 4.12
C GLN A 60 22.44 1.31 3.57
N GLN A 61 21.98 2.12 2.61
CA GLN A 61 22.76 3.22 2.05
C GLN A 61 23.13 4.26 3.12
N ALA A 62 22.19 4.60 4.00
CA ALA A 62 22.46 5.51 5.10
C ALA A 62 23.47 4.93 6.11
N SER A 63 23.43 3.60 6.34
CA SER A 63 24.33 2.94 7.30
C SER A 63 25.78 2.79 6.82
N VAL A 64 26.00 2.74 5.50
CA VAL A 64 27.32 2.58 4.88
C VAL A 64 28.04 3.93 4.82
N GLN A 65 27.29 5.01 4.67
CA GLN A 65 27.87 6.33 4.74
C GLN A 65 28.43 6.62 6.13
N ALA A 66 29.51 7.39 6.16
CA ALA A 66 30.13 7.83 7.39
C ALA A 66 29.11 8.55 8.28
N ARG A 67 29.44 8.71 9.57
CA ARG A 67 28.60 9.38 10.58
C ARG A 67 28.40 10.86 10.22
N SER A 68 27.51 11.12 9.28
CA SER A 68 27.19 12.44 8.76
C SER A 68 25.81 12.90 9.23
N SER A 69 25.50 14.18 9.07
CA SER A 69 24.18 14.73 9.40
C SER A 69 23.09 14.17 8.49
N ALA A 70 21.88 13.99 9.00
CA ALA A 70 20.76 13.46 8.22
C ALA A 70 20.52 14.21 6.90
N SER A 71 20.74 15.53 6.88
CA SER A 71 20.58 16.38 5.68
C SER A 71 21.56 16.04 4.56
N SER A 72 22.78 15.59 4.90
CA SER A 72 23.77 15.17 3.91
C SER A 72 23.51 13.76 3.37
N LEU A 73 22.92 12.89 4.18
CA LEU A 73 22.54 11.52 3.81
C LEU A 73 21.29 11.49 2.92
N LEU A 74 20.36 12.41 3.16
CA LEU A 74 19.02 12.40 2.56
C LEU A 74 19.04 12.28 1.02
N PRO A 75 19.83 13.05 0.23
CA PRO A 75 19.80 12.95 -1.23
C PRO A 75 20.21 11.56 -1.74
N GLN A 76 21.19 10.93 -1.08
CA GLN A 76 21.67 9.60 -1.47
C GLN A 76 20.67 8.51 -1.10
N VAL A 77 20.04 8.63 0.08
CA VAL A 77 18.96 7.71 0.50
C VAL A 77 17.76 7.84 -0.44
N VAL A 78 17.35 9.06 -0.79
CA VAL A 78 16.26 9.33 -1.74
C VAL A 78 16.56 8.71 -3.10
N THR A 79 17.77 8.89 -3.63
CA THR A 79 18.18 8.31 -4.92
C THR A 79 18.13 6.78 -4.92
N ALA A 80 18.52 6.15 -3.81
CA ALA A 80 18.48 4.69 -3.67
C ALA A 80 17.05 4.14 -3.48
N VAL A 81 16.18 4.90 -2.82
CA VAL A 81 14.75 4.59 -2.71
C VAL A 81 14.07 4.75 -4.08
N ASP A 82 14.39 5.80 -4.83
CA ASP A 82 13.87 6.02 -6.19
C ASP A 82 14.32 4.94 -7.17
N SER A 83 15.58 4.51 -7.12
CA SER A 83 16.05 3.43 -7.98
C SER A 83 15.34 2.12 -7.69
N GLN A 84 15.03 1.84 -6.41
CA GLN A 84 14.24 0.66 -6.04
C GLN A 84 12.80 0.75 -6.55
N PHE A 85 12.15 1.90 -6.45
CA PHE A 85 10.79 2.07 -6.99
C PHE A 85 10.76 2.00 -8.51
N ALA A 86 11.74 2.61 -9.19
CA ALA A 86 11.89 2.52 -10.63
C ALA A 86 12.11 1.07 -11.10
N ALA A 87 12.92 0.30 -10.37
CA ALA A 87 13.13 -1.12 -10.65
C ALA A 87 11.86 -1.97 -10.45
N ALA A 88 11.00 -1.57 -9.51
CA ALA A 88 9.70 -2.18 -9.28
C ALA A 88 8.62 -1.69 -10.27
N GLY A 89 8.93 -0.73 -11.14
CA GLY A 89 8.02 -0.20 -12.17
C GLY A 89 7.13 0.95 -11.71
N PHE A 90 7.40 1.54 -10.53
CA PHE A 90 6.61 2.63 -9.99
C PHE A 90 7.22 3.98 -10.35
N SER A 91 6.41 4.86 -10.92
CA SER A 91 6.76 6.27 -11.12
C SER A 91 6.34 7.06 -9.88
N VAL A 92 7.30 7.28 -8.99
CA VAL A 92 7.04 7.95 -7.71
C VAL A 92 7.53 9.40 -7.80
N SER A 93 6.66 10.34 -7.50
CA SER A 93 6.98 11.77 -7.42
C SER A 93 7.10 12.23 -5.97
N ASP A 94 7.79 13.35 -5.74
CA ASP A 94 7.91 13.95 -4.41
C ASP A 94 6.55 14.36 -3.79
N SER A 95 5.50 14.49 -4.60
CA SER A 95 4.14 14.73 -4.13
C SER A 95 3.46 13.51 -3.51
N ASN A 96 3.95 12.30 -3.81
CA ASN A 96 3.30 11.04 -3.42
C ASN A 96 4.18 10.15 -2.55
N ARG A 97 5.40 10.59 -2.26
CA ARG A 97 6.36 9.88 -1.42
C ARG A 97 7.00 10.84 -0.45
N GLN A 98 7.21 10.34 0.75
CA GLN A 98 8.03 10.98 1.75
C GLN A 98 9.10 10.03 2.25
N VAL A 99 10.34 10.52 2.31
CA VAL A 99 11.48 9.81 2.89
C VAL A 99 11.97 10.63 4.07
N ILE A 100 12.04 10.02 5.25
CA ILE A 100 12.53 10.64 6.47
C ILE A 100 13.75 9.86 6.93
N VAL A 101 14.85 10.56 7.13
CA VAL A 101 16.10 10.03 7.66
C VAL A 101 16.35 10.66 9.01
N GLU A 102 16.53 9.82 10.02
CA GLU A 102 16.85 10.25 11.36
C GLU A 102 18.17 9.59 11.78
N SER A 103 19.12 10.39 12.25
CA SER A 103 20.43 9.95 12.70
C SER A 103 20.57 10.18 14.19
N SER A 104 21.11 9.19 14.91
CA SER A 104 21.48 9.31 16.32
C SER A 104 22.95 9.69 16.54
N THR A 105 23.64 10.24 15.53
CA THR A 105 25.06 10.64 15.66
C THR A 105 25.21 11.90 16.52
N ILE A 106 26.40 12.53 16.45
CA ILE A 106 26.85 13.67 17.27
C ILE A 106 25.77 14.74 17.41
N ASP A 107 25.00 14.99 16.34
CA ASP A 107 23.79 15.79 16.38
C ASP A 107 22.60 14.92 15.95
N SER A 108 21.70 14.66 16.89
CA SER A 108 20.41 14.02 16.60
C SER A 108 19.68 14.87 15.57
N SER A 109 19.70 14.41 14.33
CA SER A 109 19.26 15.18 13.17
C SER A 109 18.20 14.41 12.41
N ILE A 110 17.17 15.13 12.01
CA ILE A 110 16.06 14.61 11.22
C ILE A 110 16.03 15.41 9.93
N ALA A 111 16.03 14.72 8.80
CA ALA A 111 15.88 15.31 7.49
C ALA A 111 14.77 14.57 6.75
N SER A 112 13.97 15.30 5.98
CA SER A 112 12.86 14.72 5.21
C SER A 112 12.79 15.29 3.82
N ALA A 113 12.48 14.43 2.85
CA ALA A 113 12.10 14.81 1.49
C ALA A 113 10.64 14.39 1.26
N GLY A 114 9.84 15.24 0.61
CA GLY A 114 8.42 14.97 0.31
C GLY A 114 7.44 15.91 1.03
N PRO A 115 6.12 15.64 0.97
CA PRO A 115 5.09 16.63 1.29
C PRO A 115 4.81 16.81 2.79
N GLY A 116 5.59 16.18 3.68
CA GLY A 116 5.28 16.17 5.10
C GLY A 116 4.01 15.37 5.46
N LEU A 117 3.68 14.34 4.67
CA LEU A 117 2.48 13.50 4.79
C LEU A 117 2.40 12.72 6.11
N TYR A 118 3.56 12.37 6.63
CA TYR A 118 3.79 11.67 7.87
C TYR A 118 4.71 12.52 8.74
N SER A 119 4.23 12.86 9.93
CA SER A 119 5.05 13.45 10.98
C SER A 119 5.49 12.32 11.92
N PRO A 120 6.77 12.21 12.27
CA PRO A 120 7.24 11.28 13.30
C PRO A 120 6.79 11.79 14.68
N ALA A 121 5.48 11.76 14.95
CA ALA A 121 4.88 12.36 16.15
C ALA A 121 5.33 11.69 17.47
N ASP A 122 5.75 10.41 17.41
CA ASP A 122 6.19 9.63 18.56
C ASP A 122 7.36 8.70 18.19
N ALA A 123 8.43 9.27 17.63
CA ALA A 123 9.58 8.47 17.29
C ALA A 123 10.32 8.06 18.57
N LEU A 124 10.08 6.84 19.05
CA LEU A 124 10.91 6.14 20.04
C LEU A 124 12.38 6.53 19.87
N ALA A 125 13.08 6.81 20.97
CA ALA A 125 14.49 7.19 20.93
C ALA A 125 15.28 6.21 20.02
N ILE A 126 16.01 6.76 19.07
CA ILE A 126 16.85 5.97 18.17
C ILE A 126 18.00 5.41 19.01
N PRO A 127 18.32 4.10 18.89
CA PRO A 127 19.51 3.55 19.53
C PRO A 127 20.77 4.33 19.13
N ALA A 128 21.73 4.48 20.06
CA ALA A 128 23.02 5.10 19.73
C ALA A 128 23.69 4.39 18.55
N ASP A 129 24.45 5.16 17.76
CA ASP A 129 25.09 4.68 16.54
C ASP A 129 24.13 3.98 15.55
N SER A 130 22.92 4.51 15.38
CA SER A 130 22.02 4.00 14.35
C SER A 130 21.32 5.08 13.52
N VAL A 131 20.89 4.67 12.34
CA VAL A 131 20.06 5.45 11.43
C VAL A 131 18.70 4.80 11.35
N ARG A 132 17.66 5.61 11.43
CA ARG A 132 16.30 5.23 11.11
C ARG A 132 15.89 5.87 9.79
N VAL A 133 15.44 5.05 8.85
CA VAL A 133 14.86 5.50 7.59
C VAL A 133 13.39 5.11 7.60
N THR A 134 12.53 6.10 7.35
CA THR A 134 11.10 5.90 7.15
C THR A 134 10.76 6.27 5.72
N VAL A 135 10.14 5.35 4.98
CA VAL A 135 9.63 5.59 3.63
C VAL A 135 8.12 5.49 3.70
N ALA A 136 7.43 6.52 3.25
CA ALA A 136 5.97 6.56 3.11
C ALA A 136 5.61 6.82 1.65
N VAL A 137 4.67 6.07 1.10
CA VAL A 137 4.17 6.23 -0.27
C VAL A 137 2.65 6.19 -0.26
N ARG A 138 2.03 7.01 -1.10
CA ARG A 138 0.58 7.04 -1.28
C ARG A 138 0.08 5.79 -2.00
N LEU A 139 -0.92 5.13 -1.42
CA LEU A 139 -1.49 3.89 -1.96
C LEU A 139 -2.09 4.07 -3.36
N GLY A 140 -2.69 5.23 -3.65
CA GLY A 140 -3.29 5.51 -4.95
C GLY A 140 -2.29 5.66 -6.12
N VAL A 141 -0.98 5.66 -5.86
CA VAL A 141 0.06 5.60 -6.91
C VAL A 141 0.56 4.18 -7.12
N MET A 142 0.34 3.30 -6.14
CA MET A 142 0.85 1.93 -6.17
C MET A 142 -0.22 0.97 -6.72
N SER A 143 -1.45 1.05 -6.20
CA SER A 143 -2.58 0.21 -6.62
C SER A 143 -3.69 1.03 -7.27
N GLU A 144 -4.36 0.43 -8.26
CA GLU A 144 -5.64 0.92 -8.74
C GLU A 144 -6.73 0.77 -7.67
N ASP A 145 -7.61 1.76 -7.58
CA ASP A 145 -8.72 1.79 -6.61
C ASP A 145 -10.00 1.22 -7.23
N PHE A 146 -10.05 -0.11 -7.38
CA PHE A 146 -11.23 -0.80 -7.91
C PHE A 146 -12.47 -0.64 -7.03
N MET A 147 -12.28 -0.36 -5.74
CA MET A 147 -13.37 -0.14 -4.80
C MET A 147 -14.02 1.23 -4.97
N ALA A 148 -13.35 2.20 -5.60
CA ALA A 148 -13.87 3.54 -5.80
C ALA A 148 -15.16 3.55 -6.62
N THR A 149 -15.33 2.60 -7.55
CA THR A 149 -16.56 2.42 -8.34
C THR A 149 -17.78 2.13 -7.47
N TYR A 150 -17.56 1.59 -6.26
CA TYR A 150 -18.61 1.27 -5.28
C TYR A 150 -18.67 2.29 -4.12
N GLY A 151 -17.98 3.43 -4.24
CA GLY A 151 -17.98 4.50 -3.23
C GLY A 151 -17.00 4.30 -2.07
N PHE A 152 -16.12 3.31 -2.12
CA PHE A 152 -15.06 3.11 -1.13
C PHE A 152 -13.72 3.47 -1.76
N SER A 153 -13.01 4.46 -1.24
CA SER A 153 -11.70 4.84 -1.78
C SER A 153 -10.57 4.63 -0.79
N ILE A 154 -9.49 4.03 -1.26
CA ILE A 154 -8.23 3.84 -0.55
C ILE A 154 -7.14 4.82 -1.01
N ALA A 155 -7.41 5.64 -2.02
CA ALA A 155 -6.43 6.51 -2.68
C ALA A 155 -5.76 7.53 -1.74
N ASN A 156 -6.40 7.88 -0.63
CA ASN A 156 -5.86 8.81 0.38
C ASN A 156 -5.04 8.13 1.48
N GLY A 157 -4.92 6.80 1.47
CA GLY A 157 -4.09 6.07 2.40
C GLY A 157 -2.60 6.10 2.03
N TYR A 158 -1.77 5.76 3.01
CA TYR A 158 -0.32 5.67 2.86
C TYR A 158 0.17 4.32 3.37
N ALA A 159 1.06 3.69 2.61
CA ALA A 159 1.90 2.62 3.11
C ALA A 159 3.19 3.25 3.63
N PHE A 160 3.56 2.97 4.88
CA PHE A 160 4.82 3.43 5.44
C PHE A 160 5.56 2.30 6.14
N TYR A 161 6.87 2.30 5.97
CA TYR A 161 7.77 1.38 6.65
C TYR A 161 8.92 2.13 7.27
N ARG A 162 9.29 1.69 8.47
CA ARG A 162 10.35 2.25 9.28
C ARG A 162 11.38 1.16 9.52
N VAL A 163 12.62 1.43 9.16
CA VAL A 163 13.75 0.52 9.33
C VAL A 163 14.84 1.22 10.11
N VAL A 164 15.39 0.53 11.11
CA VAL A 164 16.54 1.00 11.89
C VAL A 164 17.73 0.12 11.58
N LYS A 165 18.88 0.72 11.24
CA LYS A 165 20.15 0.01 11.06
C LYS A 165 21.25 0.70 11.85
N LYS A 166 22.13 -0.10 12.45
CA LYS A 166 23.38 0.40 13.05
C LYS A 166 24.32 0.91 11.95
N TYR A 167 25.11 1.93 12.26
CA TYR A 167 26.17 2.37 11.37
C TYR A 167 27.21 1.27 11.19
N ASN A 168 27.56 0.99 9.93
CA ASN A 168 28.65 0.09 9.55
C ASN A 168 29.80 0.84 8.87
N GLY A 169 29.70 2.17 8.71
CA GLY A 169 30.76 3.00 8.19
C GLY A 169 31.94 3.13 9.16
N PRO A 170 33.12 3.55 8.66
CA PRO A 170 34.29 3.82 9.51
C PRO A 170 33.94 4.86 10.58
N SER A 171 34.38 4.61 11.82
CA SER A 171 34.35 5.60 12.88
C SER A 171 35.29 6.74 12.50
N ILE A 172 34.71 7.90 12.20
CA ILE A 172 35.43 9.16 12.01
C ILE A 172 36.02 9.60 13.35
#